data_AF-A0A9E4RN41-F1
#
_entry.id   AF-A0A9E4RN41-F1
#
_cell.length_a   1.000
_cell.length_b   1.000
_cell.length_c   1.000
_cell.angle_alpha   90.00
_cell.angle_beta   90.00
_cell.angle_gamma   90.00
#
_symmetry.space_group_name_H-M   'P 1'
#
loop_
_entity.id
_entity.type
_entity.pdbx_description
1 polymer ?
#
loop_
_entity_poly.entity_id
_entity_poly.type
_entity_poly.pdbx_seq_one_letter_code
_entity_poly.pdbx_strand_id
1 'polypeptide(L)'
;MPFARYIAQLVFAAGLLGLLLWRTDLAAVRDELSGATLWWLPLAIVVNLLSDYFRAIRWRVFLRPLKSVGVRFLWGVSILGVACNLALPFRAGEVVRVQIVRRRTGLELAQVVATVISEKLMDTVAFSAFLVIGLLAFPEARYLWPLAAAYLALLVIGVIGARWLSSNTDGRLLPTQAEGRWSLRIAEQVRSFSSGLKAFRSKR
;
A
#
# COMPACT_ATOMS: atom_id res chain seq x y z
N MET A 1 -19.11 -18.21 15.15
CA MET A 1 -18.85 -17.33 16.30
C MET A 1 -17.56 -16.54 16.07
N PRO A 2 -17.63 -15.23 15.75
CA PRO A 2 -16.44 -14.41 15.47
C PRO A 2 -15.52 -14.24 16.70
N PHE A 3 -16.07 -14.38 17.92
CA PHE A 3 -15.34 -14.25 19.19
C PHE A 3 -14.15 -15.22 19.35
N ALA A 4 -14.31 -16.47 18.91
CA ALA A 4 -13.26 -17.49 19.03
C ALA A 4 -12.01 -17.18 18.18
N ARG A 5 -12.18 -16.52 17.01
CA ARG A 5 -11.04 -16.12 16.16
C ARG A 5 -10.21 -15.01 16.81
N TYR A 6 -10.83 -14.10 17.56
CA TYR A 6 -10.12 -13.05 18.29
C TYR A 6 -9.28 -13.61 19.43
N ILE A 7 -9.86 -14.51 20.22
CA ILE A 7 -9.15 -15.16 21.33
C ILE A 7 -7.96 -15.94 20.78
N ALA A 8 -8.13 -16.67 19.67
CA ALA A 8 -7.03 -17.40 19.04
C ALA A 8 -5.88 -16.48 18.58
N GLN A 9 -6.18 -15.33 17.97
CA GLN A 9 -5.16 -14.35 17.56
C GLN A 9 -4.43 -13.74 18.77
N LEU A 10 -5.16 -13.44 19.85
CA LEU A 10 -4.60 -12.89 21.08
C LEU A 10 -3.70 -13.89 21.79
N VAL A 11 -4.14 -15.15 21.90
CA VAL A 11 -3.35 -16.25 22.48
C VAL A 11 -2.11 -16.51 21.63
N PHE A 12 -2.23 -16.50 20.30
CA PHE A 12 -1.09 -16.65 19.41
C PHE A 12 -0.07 -15.52 19.57
N ALA A 13 -0.53 -14.26 19.58
CA ALA A 13 0.32 -13.10 19.79
C ALA A 13 1.00 -13.11 21.17
N ALA A 14 0.25 -13.45 22.23
CA ALA A 14 0.79 -13.59 23.58
C ALA A 14 1.80 -14.74 23.68
N GLY A 15 1.54 -15.86 22.99
CA GLY A 15 2.47 -16.99 22.91
C GLY A 15 3.79 -16.62 22.21
N LEU A 16 3.72 -15.90 21.09
CA LEU A 16 4.92 -15.39 20.41
C LEU A 16 5.68 -14.38 21.27
N LEU A 17 4.99 -13.47 21.94
CA LEU A 17 5.59 -12.51 22.87
C LEU A 17 6.27 -13.24 24.04
N GLY A 18 5.59 -14.22 24.64
CA GLY A 18 6.15 -15.04 25.71
C GLY A 18 7.39 -15.83 25.26
N LEU A 19 7.36 -16.40 24.06
CA LEU A 19 8.50 -17.11 23.48
C LEU A 19 9.67 -16.15 23.19
N LEU A 20 9.39 -14.94 22.73
CA LEU A 20 10.40 -13.89 22.53
C LEU A 20 11.04 -13.50 23.87
N LEU A 21 10.23 -13.19 24.88
CA LEU A 21 10.71 -12.80 26.21
C LEU A 21 11.48 -13.93 26.90
N TRP A 22 11.10 -15.19 26.66
CA TRP A 22 11.82 -16.34 27.19
C TRP A 22 13.18 -16.56 26.50
N ARG A 23 13.27 -16.26 25.20
CA ARG A 23 14.51 -16.38 24.40
C ARG A 23 15.47 -15.20 24.57
N THR A 24 15.00 -14.06 25.07
CA THR A 24 15.75 -12.80 25.06
C THR A 24 16.22 -12.43 26.46
N ASP A 25 17.51 -12.16 26.61
CA ASP A 25 18.06 -11.61 27.85
C ASP A 25 17.67 -10.13 27.98
N LEU A 26 16.74 -9.85 28.89
CA LEU A 26 16.24 -8.50 29.13
C LEU A 26 17.32 -7.56 29.70
N ALA A 27 18.33 -8.09 30.38
CA ALA A 27 19.45 -7.27 30.88
C ALA A 27 20.31 -6.79 29.71
N ALA A 28 20.65 -7.68 28.78
CA ALA A 28 21.38 -7.32 27.57
C ALA A 28 20.64 -6.28 26.71
N VAL A 29 19.32 -6.42 26.54
CA VAL A 29 18.50 -5.43 25.83
C VAL A 29 18.52 -4.07 26.50
N ARG A 30 18.45 -4.02 27.84
CA ARG A 30 18.52 -2.76 28.59
C ARG A 30 19.87 -2.07 28.40
N ASP A 31 20.96 -2.84 28.46
CA ASP A 31 22.32 -2.31 28.33
C ASP A 31 22.55 -1.77 26.91
N GLU A 32 22.09 -2.47 25.87
CA GLU A 32 22.12 -1.95 24.49
C GLU A 32 21.28 -0.68 24.32
N LEU A 33 20.08 -0.63 24.91
CA LEU A 33 19.23 0.57 24.87
C LEU A 33 19.87 1.76 25.59
N SER A 34 20.64 1.52 26.64
CA SER A 34 21.32 2.58 27.40
C SER A 34 22.46 3.26 26.60
N GLY A 35 23.07 2.52 25.66
CA GLY A 35 24.08 3.04 24.74
C GLY A 35 23.51 3.64 23.45
N ALA A 36 22.20 3.49 23.21
CA ALA A 36 21.58 3.93 21.97
C ALA A 36 21.55 5.45 21.85
N THR A 37 21.96 5.98 20.69
CA THR A 37 21.95 7.42 20.44
C THR A 37 20.52 7.91 20.15
N LEU A 38 19.89 8.59 21.11
CA LEU A 38 18.52 9.12 20.95
C LEU A 38 18.38 10.17 19.84
N TRP A 39 19.48 10.72 19.31
CA TRP A 39 19.46 11.70 18.22
C TRP A 39 18.81 11.18 16.91
N TRP A 40 18.84 9.87 16.67
CA TRP A 40 18.18 9.28 15.51
C TRP A 40 16.65 9.27 15.61
N LEU A 41 16.10 9.36 16.83
CA LEU A 41 14.66 9.35 17.06
C LEU A 41 13.93 10.55 16.45
N PRO A 42 14.32 11.82 16.73
CA PRO A 42 13.67 12.96 16.09
C PRO A 42 13.85 12.95 14.57
N LEU A 43 14.99 12.51 14.05
CA LEU A 43 15.20 12.38 12.61
C LEU A 43 14.23 11.36 11.99
N ALA A 44 14.08 10.19 12.62
CA ALA A 44 13.14 9.16 12.16
C ALA A 44 11.69 9.67 12.17
N ILE A 45 11.29 10.43 13.20
CA ILE A 45 9.96 11.06 13.28
C ILE A 45 9.76 12.05 12.14
N VAL A 46 10.73 12.95 11.89
CA VAL A 46 10.63 13.95 10.81
C VAL A 46 10.54 13.27 9.45
N VAL A 47 11.39 12.27 9.17
CA VAL A 47 11.36 11.52 7.92
C VAL A 47 10.03 10.78 7.74
N ASN A 48 9.49 10.20 8.81
CA ASN A 48 8.20 9.52 8.78
C ASN A 48 7.04 10.49 8.45
N LEU A 49 6.99 11.65 9.13
CA LEU A 49 5.99 12.69 8.87
C LEU A 49 6.08 13.26 7.45
N LEU A 50 7.30 13.44 6.94
CA LEU A 50 7.53 13.85 5.55
C LEU A 50 7.06 12.80 4.55
N SER A 51 7.36 11.53 4.80
CA SER A 51 6.86 10.41 3.98
C SER A 51 5.33 10.40 3.92
N ASP A 52 4.66 10.56 5.06
CA ASP A 52 3.19 10.64 5.13
C ASP A 52 2.64 11.90 4.44
N TYR A 53 3.37 13.00 4.49
CA TYR A 53 3.01 14.23 3.78
C TYR A 53 3.09 14.06 2.26
N PHE A 54 4.16 13.46 1.73
CA PHE A 54 4.29 13.14 0.31
C PHE A 54 3.20 12.17 -0.15
N ARG A 55 2.85 11.20 0.69
CA ARG A 55 1.73 10.30 0.44
C ARG A 55 0.41 11.06 0.31
N ALA A 56 0.16 12.05 1.16
CA ALA A 56 -1.03 12.89 1.07
C ALA A 56 -1.06 13.75 -0.22
N ILE A 57 0.09 14.28 -0.65
CA ILE A 57 0.21 14.97 -1.95
C ILE A 57 -0.13 14.01 -3.08
N ARG A 58 0.44 12.81 -3.08
CA ARG A 58 0.18 11.79 -4.11
C ARG A 58 -1.30 11.40 -4.15
N TRP A 59 -1.92 11.19 -2.99
CA TRP A 59 -3.34 10.87 -2.92
C TRP A 59 -4.22 12.02 -3.45
N ARG A 60 -3.81 13.27 -3.23
CA ARG A 60 -4.45 14.43 -3.87
C ARG A 60 -4.40 14.35 -5.39
N VAL A 61 -3.30 13.90 -5.97
CA VAL A 61 -3.17 13.74 -7.43
C VAL A 61 -4.21 12.74 -7.96
N PHE A 62 -4.41 11.61 -7.26
CA PHE A 62 -5.43 10.62 -7.63
C PHE A 62 -6.86 11.14 -7.44
N LEU A 63 -7.13 11.94 -6.41
CA LEU A 63 -8.45 12.51 -6.15
C LEU A 63 -8.78 13.70 -7.06
N ARG A 64 -7.77 14.45 -7.54
CA ARG A 64 -7.93 15.70 -8.29
C ARG A 64 -8.92 15.63 -9.46
N PRO A 65 -8.99 14.55 -10.27
CA PRO A 65 -9.93 14.49 -11.38
C PRO A 65 -11.38 14.24 -10.95
N LEU A 66 -11.61 13.80 -9.72
CA LEU A 66 -12.94 13.60 -9.13
C LEU A 66 -13.36 14.82 -8.32
N LYS A 67 -12.50 15.30 -7.42
CA LYS A 67 -12.72 16.50 -6.62
C LYS A 67 -11.40 17.10 -6.13
N SER A 68 -11.33 18.43 -6.10
CA SER A 68 -10.20 19.12 -5.47
C SER A 68 -10.30 19.02 -3.95
N VAL A 69 -9.28 18.46 -3.32
CA VAL A 69 -9.15 18.35 -1.86
C VAL A 69 -7.80 18.92 -1.44
N GLY A 70 -7.76 19.64 -0.32
CA GLY A 70 -6.52 20.23 0.21
C GLY A 70 -5.58 19.17 0.79
N VAL A 71 -4.27 19.33 0.56
CA VAL A 71 -3.24 18.39 1.06
C VAL A 71 -3.26 18.29 2.59
N ARG A 72 -3.42 19.43 3.30
CA ARG A 72 -3.46 19.46 4.77
C ARG A 72 -4.56 18.57 5.34
N PHE A 73 -5.74 18.59 4.72
CA PHE A 73 -6.84 17.71 5.11
C PHE A 73 -6.50 16.25 4.86
N LEU A 74 -6.00 15.90 3.66
CA LEU A 74 -5.63 14.53 3.33
C LEU A 74 -4.51 13.98 4.20
N TRP A 75 -3.57 14.82 4.60
CA TRP A 75 -2.50 14.49 5.54
C TRP A 75 -3.05 14.18 6.93
N GLY A 76 -3.90 15.07 7.48
CA GLY A 76 -4.58 14.82 8.76
C GLY A 76 -5.44 13.56 8.75
N VAL A 77 -6.17 13.31 7.65
CA VAL A 77 -6.95 12.07 7.48
C VAL A 77 -6.04 10.84 7.43
N SER A 78 -4.85 10.94 6.83
CA SER A 78 -3.90 9.84 6.75
C SER A 78 -3.29 9.52 8.11
N ILE A 79 -2.88 10.55 8.88
CA ILE A 79 -2.42 10.39 10.27
C ILE A 79 -3.52 9.78 11.14
N LEU A 80 -4.75 10.26 11.03
CA LEU A 80 -5.88 9.70 11.76
C LEU A 80 -6.12 8.24 11.39
N GLY A 81 -5.96 7.87 10.12
CA GLY A 81 -6.00 6.48 9.68
C GLY A 81 -4.94 5.61 10.37
N VAL A 82 -3.71 6.11 10.51
CA VAL A 82 -2.64 5.42 11.26
C VAL A 82 -3.00 5.31 12.74
N ALA A 83 -3.48 6.39 13.37
CA ALA A 83 -3.93 6.35 14.76
C ALA A 83 -5.08 5.34 14.97
N CYS A 84 -6.04 5.29 14.05
CA CYS A 84 -7.11 4.30 14.07
C CYS A 84 -6.59 2.87 13.89
N ASN A 85 -5.51 2.64 13.17
CA ASN A 85 -4.89 1.31 13.08
C ASN A 85 -4.25 0.86 14.41
N LEU A 86 -3.89 1.79 15.29
CA LEU A 86 -3.39 1.47 16.63
C LEU A 86 -4.54 1.13 17.58
N ALA A 87 -5.67 1.84 17.47
CA ALA A 87 -6.81 1.66 18.36
C ALA A 87 -7.79 0.56 17.90
N LEU A 88 -7.90 0.32 16.59
CA LEU A 88 -8.89 -0.58 16.01
C LEU A 88 -8.24 -1.88 15.51
N PRO A 89 -8.88 -3.04 15.74
CA PRO A 89 -8.44 -4.29 15.14
C PRO A 89 -8.61 -4.25 13.60
N PHE A 90 -7.93 -5.18 12.91
CA PHE A 90 -7.99 -5.38 11.45
C PHE A 90 -7.47 -4.25 10.56
N ARG A 91 -6.68 -3.32 11.09
CA ARG A 91 -6.17 -2.19 10.30
C ARG A 91 -7.30 -1.39 9.62
N ALA A 92 -8.40 -1.17 10.35
CA ALA A 92 -9.60 -0.48 9.86
C ALA A 92 -9.38 1.01 9.52
N GLY A 93 -8.21 1.56 9.80
CA GLY A 93 -7.85 2.95 9.49
C GLY A 93 -7.93 3.30 8.01
N GLU A 94 -7.75 2.35 7.10
CA GLU A 94 -7.94 2.60 5.66
C GLU A 94 -9.43 2.80 5.31
N VAL A 95 -10.33 2.06 5.96
CA VAL A 95 -11.78 2.26 5.84
C VAL A 95 -12.17 3.63 6.39
N VAL A 96 -11.60 4.02 7.54
CA VAL A 96 -11.82 5.34 8.14
C VAL A 96 -11.41 6.46 7.17
N ARG A 97 -10.22 6.37 6.55
CA ARG A 97 -9.76 7.33 5.54
C ARG A 97 -10.76 7.49 4.39
N VAL A 98 -11.22 6.36 3.85
CA VAL A 98 -12.20 6.34 2.76
C VAL A 98 -13.52 6.98 3.19
N GLN A 99 -14.05 6.63 4.36
CA GLN A 99 -15.32 7.19 4.85
C GLN A 99 -15.24 8.69 5.15
N ILE A 100 -14.14 9.17 5.73
CA ILE A 100 -13.96 10.59 6.03
C ILE A 100 -13.85 11.40 4.73
N VAL A 101 -13.05 10.94 3.76
CA VAL A 101 -12.96 11.61 2.44
C VAL A 101 -14.30 11.58 1.74
N ARG A 102 -15.01 10.45 1.73
CA ARG A 102 -16.36 10.32 1.17
C ARG A 102 -17.30 11.37 1.78
N ARG A 103 -17.38 11.45 3.10
CA ARG A 103 -18.24 12.44 3.80
C ARG A 103 -17.87 13.88 3.48
N ARG A 104 -16.57 14.20 3.40
CA ARG A 104 -16.09 15.56 3.09
C ARG A 104 -16.32 15.95 1.64
N THR A 105 -16.23 14.99 0.72
CA THR A 105 -16.26 15.25 -0.73
C THR A 105 -17.63 15.00 -1.35
N GLY A 106 -18.50 14.21 -0.72
CA GLY A 106 -19.77 13.77 -1.29
C GLY A 106 -19.60 12.79 -2.47
N LEU A 107 -18.38 12.29 -2.70
CA LEU A 107 -18.11 11.30 -3.75
C LEU A 107 -18.75 9.96 -3.39
N GLU A 108 -19.01 9.13 -4.40
CA GLU A 108 -19.47 7.76 -4.17
C GLU A 108 -18.37 6.92 -3.52
N LEU A 109 -18.77 5.93 -2.72
CA LEU A 109 -17.81 5.05 -2.04
C LEU A 109 -16.87 4.36 -3.03
N ALA A 110 -17.42 3.88 -4.15
CA ALA A 110 -16.66 3.22 -5.21
C ALA A 110 -15.57 4.14 -5.80
N GLN A 111 -15.87 5.43 -6.00
CA GLN A 111 -14.91 6.41 -6.52
C GLN A 111 -13.74 6.63 -5.56
N VAL A 112 -14.01 6.80 -4.27
CA VAL A 112 -12.96 7.00 -3.26
C VAL A 112 -12.11 5.73 -3.11
N VAL A 113 -12.76 4.55 -3.04
CA VAL A 113 -12.06 3.25 -2.97
C VAL A 113 -11.18 3.04 -4.20
N ALA A 114 -11.64 3.38 -5.40
CA ALA A 114 -10.85 3.29 -6.62
C ALA A 114 -9.55 4.11 -6.56
N THR A 115 -9.58 5.30 -5.95
CA THR A 115 -8.34 6.10 -5.74
C THR A 115 -7.35 5.41 -4.81
N VAL A 116 -7.84 4.76 -3.75
CA VAL A 116 -6.99 4.01 -2.82
C VAL A 116 -6.44 2.74 -3.48
N ILE A 117 -7.25 2.00 -4.23
CA ILE A 117 -6.78 0.83 -5.01
C ILE A 117 -5.70 1.26 -6.01
N SER A 118 -5.91 2.38 -6.71
CA SER A 118 -4.92 2.94 -7.65
C SER A 118 -3.60 3.27 -6.94
N GLU A 119 -3.67 3.83 -5.73
CA GLU A 119 -2.50 4.06 -4.89
C GLU A 119 -1.75 2.75 -4.58
N LYS A 120 -2.48 1.70 -4.16
CA LYS A 120 -1.89 0.38 -3.84
C LYS A 120 -1.27 -0.32 -5.04
N LEU A 121 -1.88 -0.21 -6.22
CA LEU A 121 -1.32 -0.76 -7.45
C LEU A 121 0.02 -0.09 -7.78
N MET A 122 0.09 1.24 -7.63
CA MET A 122 1.32 1.98 -7.84
C MET A 122 2.39 1.59 -6.81
N ASP A 123 2.02 1.44 -5.54
CA ASP A 123 2.92 0.96 -4.48
C ASP A 123 3.43 -0.46 -4.76
N THR A 124 2.57 -1.35 -5.27
CA THR A 124 2.91 -2.73 -5.62
C THR A 124 3.92 -2.78 -6.76
N VAL A 125 3.73 -1.93 -7.78
CA VAL A 125 4.67 -1.82 -8.91
C VAL A 125 6.01 -1.26 -8.43
N ALA A 126 6.00 -0.19 -7.63
CA ALA A 126 7.22 0.40 -7.08
C ALA A 126 7.99 -0.59 -6.20
N PHE A 127 7.29 -1.30 -5.31
CA PHE A 127 7.87 -2.35 -4.48
C PHE A 127 8.46 -3.48 -5.31
N SER A 128 7.75 -3.95 -6.35
CA SER A 128 8.25 -5.00 -7.25
C SER A 128 9.54 -4.56 -7.96
N ALA A 129 9.60 -3.31 -8.42
CA ALA A 129 10.79 -2.76 -9.04
C ALA A 129 11.97 -2.70 -8.05
N PHE A 130 11.75 -2.16 -6.84
CA PHE A 130 12.79 -2.11 -5.82
C PHE A 130 13.24 -3.49 -5.35
N LEU A 131 12.34 -4.46 -5.29
CA LEU A 131 12.65 -5.85 -4.96
C LEU A 131 13.62 -6.45 -6.00
N VAL A 132 13.31 -6.32 -7.29
CA VAL A 132 14.18 -6.82 -8.37
C VAL A 132 15.53 -6.10 -8.36
N ILE A 133 15.53 -4.77 -8.24
CA ILE A 133 16.77 -3.98 -8.16
C ILE A 133 17.61 -4.42 -6.97
N GLY A 134 17.01 -4.61 -5.79
CA GLY A 134 17.72 -5.07 -4.59
C GLY A 134 18.34 -6.46 -4.78
N LEU A 135 17.60 -7.41 -5.36
CA LEU A 135 18.12 -8.76 -5.62
C LEU A 135 19.28 -8.80 -6.63
N LEU A 136 19.30 -7.85 -7.58
CA LEU A 136 20.39 -7.72 -8.55
C LEU A 136 21.60 -6.98 -7.96
N ALA A 137 21.36 -5.98 -7.11
CA ALA A 137 22.40 -5.16 -6.50
C ALA A 137 23.15 -5.87 -5.37
N PHE A 138 22.49 -6.81 -4.67
CA PHE A 138 23.05 -7.51 -3.52
C PHE A 138 23.11 -9.02 -3.75
N PRO A 139 24.28 -9.57 -4.19
CA PRO A 139 24.44 -11.00 -4.45
C PRO A 139 24.15 -11.88 -3.23
N GLU A 140 24.43 -11.39 -2.02
CA GLU A 140 24.13 -12.08 -0.76
C GLU A 140 22.64 -12.36 -0.59
N ALA A 141 21.76 -11.55 -1.17
CA ALA A 141 20.31 -11.72 -1.12
C ALA A 141 19.80 -12.85 -2.04
N ARG A 142 20.69 -13.65 -2.66
CA ARG A 142 20.30 -14.65 -3.66
C ARG A 142 19.34 -15.71 -3.12
N TYR A 143 19.38 -16.01 -1.82
CA TYR A 143 18.45 -16.94 -1.17
C TYR A 143 16.98 -16.48 -1.18
N LEU A 144 16.71 -15.18 -1.45
CA LEU A 144 15.36 -14.61 -1.51
C LEU A 144 14.70 -14.73 -2.89
N TRP A 145 15.42 -15.15 -3.94
CA TRP A 145 14.86 -15.30 -5.30
C TRP A 145 13.61 -16.18 -5.36
N PRO A 146 13.53 -17.34 -4.68
CA PRO A 146 12.32 -18.15 -4.68
C PRO A 146 11.11 -17.42 -4.10
N LEU A 147 11.29 -16.65 -3.01
CA LEU A 147 10.22 -15.85 -2.42
C LEU A 147 9.79 -14.71 -3.34
N ALA A 148 10.75 -14.03 -3.98
CA ALA A 148 10.45 -12.98 -4.93
C ALA A 148 9.71 -13.52 -6.17
N ALA A 149 10.12 -14.68 -6.68
CA ALA A 149 9.43 -15.37 -7.77
C ALA A 149 8.01 -15.77 -7.37
N ALA A 150 7.81 -16.31 -6.16
CA ALA A 150 6.48 -16.66 -5.65
C ALA A 150 5.59 -15.41 -5.51
N TYR A 151 6.11 -14.32 -4.97
CA TYR A 151 5.40 -13.03 -4.89
C TYR A 151 4.98 -12.51 -6.27
N LEU A 152 5.90 -12.49 -7.24
CA LEU A 152 5.61 -12.04 -8.61
C LEU A 152 4.59 -12.96 -9.30
N ALA A 153 4.69 -14.28 -9.10
CA ALA A 153 3.72 -15.24 -9.63
C ALA A 153 2.32 -14.99 -9.04
N LEU A 154 2.20 -14.75 -7.73
CA LEU A 154 0.93 -14.41 -7.09
C LEU A 154 0.36 -13.09 -7.62
N LEU A 155 1.20 -12.08 -7.88
CA LEU A 155 0.75 -10.84 -8.52
C LEU A 155 0.19 -11.10 -9.92
N VAL A 156 0.89 -11.88 -10.74
CA VAL A 156 0.44 -12.23 -12.10
C VAL A 156 -0.87 -13.00 -12.06
N ILE A 157 -0.98 -14.00 -11.18
CA ILE A 157 -2.22 -14.75 -10.96
C ILE A 157 -3.34 -13.81 -10.52
N GLY A 158 -3.07 -12.87 -9.61
CA GLY A 158 -4.04 -11.88 -9.14
C GLY A 158 -4.53 -10.97 -10.28
N VAL A 159 -3.63 -10.50 -11.15
CA VAL A 159 -3.99 -9.68 -12.31
C VAL A 159 -4.80 -10.48 -13.34
N ILE A 160 -4.42 -11.72 -13.62
CA ILE A 160 -5.16 -12.61 -14.52
C ILE A 160 -6.54 -12.90 -13.95
N GLY A 161 -6.64 -13.22 -12.67
CA GLY A 161 -7.91 -13.47 -11.98
C GLY A 161 -8.82 -12.25 -11.99
N ALA A 162 -8.28 -11.06 -11.75
CA ALA A 162 -9.04 -9.81 -11.83
C ALA A 162 -9.56 -9.55 -13.26
N ARG A 163 -8.72 -9.79 -14.28
CA ARG A 163 -9.11 -9.66 -15.69
C ARG A 163 -10.18 -10.67 -16.08
N TRP A 164 -10.01 -11.93 -15.67
CA TRP A 164 -10.97 -13.01 -15.93
C TRP A 164 -12.33 -12.71 -15.28
N LEU A 165 -12.33 -12.28 -14.03
CA LEU A 165 -13.53 -11.86 -13.32
C LEU A 165 -14.22 -10.68 -14.00
N SER A 166 -13.44 -9.69 -14.45
CA SER A 166 -13.96 -8.55 -15.21
C SER A 166 -14.53 -8.95 -16.57
N SER A 167 -13.95 -9.94 -17.26
CA SER A 167 -14.48 -10.41 -18.55
C SER A 167 -15.72 -11.29 -18.41
N ASN A 168 -15.87 -11.99 -17.29
CA ASN A 168 -17.02 -12.86 -17.02
C ASN A 168 -18.19 -12.15 -16.33
N THR A 169 -17.99 -10.88 -15.94
CA THR A 169 -19.05 -10.04 -15.38
C THR A 169 -19.63 -9.18 -16.50
N ASP A 170 -20.54 -9.77 -17.29
CA ASP A 170 -21.33 -9.07 -18.30
C ASP A 170 -22.05 -7.88 -17.67
N GLY A 171 -21.65 -6.66 -18.03
CA GLY A 171 -22.41 -5.38 -18.16
C GLY A 171 -23.55 -5.00 -17.20
N ARG A 172 -23.89 -5.78 -16.17
CA ARG A 172 -25.07 -5.63 -15.30
C ARG A 172 -24.74 -5.00 -13.95
N LEU A 173 -23.46 -4.93 -13.59
CA LEU A 173 -22.98 -4.34 -12.32
C LEU A 173 -22.12 -3.07 -12.50
N LEU A 174 -21.81 -2.70 -13.74
CA LEU A 174 -21.12 -1.46 -14.06
C LEU A 174 -22.20 -0.44 -14.47
N PRO A 175 -22.42 0.64 -13.70
CA PRO A 175 -23.22 1.74 -14.20
C PRO A 175 -22.59 2.19 -15.52
N THR A 176 -23.37 2.13 -16.58
CA THR A 176 -23.06 2.41 -17.99
C THR A 176 -22.61 3.86 -18.26
N GLN A 177 -22.17 4.59 -17.24
CA GLN A 177 -21.50 5.90 -17.33
C GLN A 177 -20.00 5.85 -16.98
N ALA A 178 -19.40 4.67 -16.80
CA ALA A 178 -17.95 4.53 -16.61
C ALA A 178 -17.14 4.49 -17.93
N GLU A 179 -17.69 5.00 -19.04
CA GLU A 179 -16.93 5.32 -20.27
C GLU A 179 -16.09 6.61 -20.15
N GLY A 180 -16.04 7.23 -18.97
CA GLY A 180 -15.36 8.50 -18.78
C GLY A 180 -13.85 8.37 -18.61
N ARG A 181 -13.07 8.82 -19.61
CA ARG A 181 -11.68 9.35 -19.58
C ARG A 181 -10.55 8.49 -18.98
N TRP A 182 -10.83 7.50 -18.15
CA TRP A 182 -9.86 6.74 -17.37
C TRP A 182 -9.38 5.48 -18.08
N SER A 183 -10.27 4.77 -18.79
CA SER A 183 -9.90 3.70 -19.72
C SER A 183 -8.99 4.24 -20.83
N LEU A 184 -9.28 5.44 -21.33
CA LEU A 184 -8.45 6.16 -22.31
C LEU A 184 -7.09 6.57 -21.73
N ARG A 185 -7.02 7.06 -20.49
CA ARG A 185 -5.75 7.47 -19.85
C ARG A 185 -4.85 6.31 -19.48
N ILE A 186 -5.41 5.19 -19.00
CA ILE A 186 -4.63 3.96 -18.75
C ILE A 186 -4.16 3.39 -20.09
N ALA A 187 -5.01 3.39 -21.12
CA ALA A 187 -4.61 2.96 -22.45
C ALA A 187 -3.57 3.90 -23.10
N GLU A 188 -3.58 5.20 -22.80
CA GLU A 188 -2.55 6.17 -23.22
C GLU A 188 -1.24 5.99 -22.44
N GLN A 189 -1.29 5.74 -21.13
CA GLN A 189 -0.09 5.46 -20.34
C GLN A 189 0.58 4.15 -20.77
N VAL A 190 -0.22 3.11 -21.04
CA VAL A 190 0.30 1.85 -21.60
C VAL A 190 0.82 2.04 -23.02
N ARG A 191 0.14 2.83 -23.87
CA ARG A 191 0.61 3.12 -25.23
C ARG A 191 1.89 3.96 -25.26
N SER A 192 1.99 5.01 -24.44
CA SER A 192 3.19 5.85 -24.31
C SER A 192 4.38 5.11 -23.73
N PHE A 193 4.13 4.15 -22.82
CA PHE A 193 5.15 3.21 -22.36
C PHE A 193 5.62 2.27 -23.48
N SER A 194 4.69 1.74 -24.31
CA SER A 194 5.04 0.86 -25.44
C SER A 194 5.78 1.58 -26.57
N SER A 195 5.45 2.86 -26.83
CA SER A 195 6.13 3.67 -27.84
C SER A 195 7.52 4.10 -27.37
N GLY A 196 7.69 4.40 -26.08
CA GLY A 196 8.99 4.57 -25.44
C GLY A 196 9.87 3.31 -25.56
N LEU A 197 9.31 2.11 -25.32
CA LEU A 197 10.04 0.85 -25.48
C LEU A 197 10.44 0.57 -26.95
N LYS A 198 9.61 0.96 -27.92
CA LYS A 198 9.94 0.83 -29.36
C LYS A 198 11.04 1.79 -29.79
N ALA A 199 11.14 2.98 -29.18
CA ALA A 199 12.23 3.93 -29.44
C ALA A 199 13.60 3.40 -28.97
N PHE A 200 13.64 2.57 -27.92
CA PHE A 200 14.85 1.85 -27.51
C PHE A 200 15.22 0.67 -28.42
N ARG A 201 14.30 0.22 -29.28
CA ARG A 201 14.51 -0.90 -30.20
C ARG A 201 14.87 -0.45 -31.62
N SER A 202 14.95 0.85 -31.90
CA SER A 202 15.22 1.40 -33.24
C SER A 202 16.52 2.20 -33.40
N LYS A 203 17.48 2.08 -32.48
CA LYS A 203 18.86 2.51 -32.73
C LYS A 203 19.84 1.37 -32.44
N ARG A 204 20.30 0.75 -33.54
CA ARG A 204 21.46 -0.14 -33.71
C ARG A 204 21.64 -1.25 -32.68
#